data_AF-A0A1C1A153-F1
#
_entry.id   AF-A0A1C1A153-F1
#
_cell.length_a   1.000
_cell.length_b   1.000
_cell.length_c   1.000
_cell.angle_alpha   90.00
_cell.angle_beta   90.00
_cell.angle_gamma   90.00
#
_symmetry.space_group_name_H-M   'P 1'
#
loop_
_entity.id
_entity.type
_entity.pdbx_description
1 polymer ?
#
loop_
_entity_poly.entity_id
_entity_poly.type
_entity_poly.pdbx_seq_one_letter_code
_entity_poly.pdbx_strand_id
1 'polypeptide(L)'
;MSSSKMKYKLHDRISHNVNSEYDIVFDRCTPIINGVTQNEEEILMRYTKNGRTVNNAPAFSEIDMAKTIVKLYNSTLLSAEAKDILKKGIINRLT
;
A
#
# COMPACT_ATOMS: atom_id res chain seq x y z
N MET A 1 8.04 -4.02 -28.39
CA MET A 1 7.75 -2.85 -27.52
C MET A 1 8.64 -2.95 -26.31
N SER A 2 9.55 -2.01 -26.04
CA SER A 2 10.25 -2.01 -24.76
C SER A 2 9.25 -1.60 -23.69
N SER A 3 9.02 -2.46 -22.70
CA SER A 3 8.24 -2.09 -21.54
C SER A 3 8.95 -0.95 -20.82
N SER A 4 8.23 0.11 -20.49
CA SER A 4 8.78 1.19 -19.66
C SER A 4 9.33 0.59 -18.36
N LYS A 5 10.57 0.93 -18.00
CA LYS A 5 11.16 0.45 -16.75
C LYS A 5 10.68 1.37 -15.64
N MET A 6 9.70 0.89 -14.88
CA MET A 6 9.19 1.57 -13.69
C MET A 6 9.91 1.06 -12.44
N LYS A 7 10.34 1.99 -11.59
CA LYS A 7 10.90 1.76 -10.26
C LYS A 7 10.23 2.72 -9.27
N TYR A 8 10.50 2.54 -7.98
CA TYR A 8 9.97 3.40 -6.94
C TYR A 8 11.07 3.76 -5.93
N LYS A 9 11.16 5.03 -5.55
CA LYS A 9 11.96 5.49 -4.42
C LYS A 9 11.07 5.44 -3.18
N LEU A 10 11.41 4.58 -2.22
CA LEU A 10 10.67 4.42 -0.96
C LEU A 10 10.98 5.58 0.00
N HIS A 11 9.94 6.10 0.66
CA HIS A 11 10.06 7.12 1.71
C HIS A 11 9.62 6.59 3.07
N ASP A 12 8.47 5.92 3.12
CA ASP A 12 7.92 5.37 4.36
C ASP A 12 7.13 4.09 4.06
N ARG A 13 6.95 3.24 5.08
CA ARG A 13 6.36 1.92 4.96
C ARG A 13 5.56 1.56 6.20
N ILE A 14 4.41 0.93 5.98
CA ILE A 14 3.79 0.05 6.97
C ILE A 14 3.71 -1.38 6.44
N SER A 15 3.79 -2.32 7.36
CA SER A 15 3.61 -3.75 7.08
C SER A 15 2.60 -4.34 8.05
N HIS A 16 1.69 -5.17 7.56
CA HIS A 16 0.84 -6.04 8.37
C HIS A 16 1.26 -7.48 8.13
N ASN A 17 1.72 -8.14 9.19
CA ASN A 17 2.05 -9.55 9.15
C ASN A 17 0.77 -10.37 9.11
N VAL A 18 0.62 -11.19 8.06
CA VAL A 18 -0.54 -12.06 7.88
C VAL A 18 -0.27 -13.44 8.43
N ASN A 19 0.93 -13.98 8.17
CA ASN A 19 1.36 -15.28 8.67
C ASN A 19 2.90 -15.37 8.72
N SER A 20 3.44 -16.56 8.97
CA SER A 20 4.89 -16.79 9.10
C SER A 20 5.71 -16.42 7.85
N GLU A 21 5.09 -16.33 6.67
CA GLU A 21 5.79 -16.06 5.42
C GLU A 21 5.41 -14.73 4.78
N TYR A 22 4.18 -14.25 4.97
CA TYR A 22 3.62 -13.15 4.19
C TYR A 22 3.26 -11.92 5.01
N ASP A 23 3.55 -10.77 4.43
CA ASP A 23 3.05 -9.47 4.86
C ASP A 23 2.31 -8.75 3.72
N ILE A 24 1.32 -7.94 4.10
CA ILE A 24 0.72 -6.91 3.25
C ILE A 24 1.38 -5.57 3.59
N VAL A 25 1.91 -4.90 2.58
CA VAL A 25 2.74 -3.70 2.73
C VAL A 25 2.11 -2.53 1.99
N PHE A 26 2.08 -1.37 2.63
CA PHE A 26 1.83 -0.09 1.96
C PHE A 26 3.08 0.76 2.04
N ASP A 27 3.50 1.27 0.90
CA ASP A 27 4.67 2.12 0.74
C ASP A 27 4.23 3.50 0.28
N ARG A 28 4.75 4.54 0.92
CA ARG A 28 4.78 5.89 0.35
C ARG A 28 6.04 6.02 -0.47
N CYS A 29 5.90 6.30 -1.74
CA CYS A 29 7.02 6.30 -2.66
C CYS A 29 6.85 7.27 -3.83
N THR A 30 7.95 7.66 -4.45
CA THR A 30 7.93 8.43 -5.69
C THR A 30 8.27 7.51 -6.87
N PRO A 31 7.46 7.48 -7.94
CA PRO A 31 7.78 6.71 -9.14
C PRO A 31 9.05 7.21 -9.84
N ILE A 32 9.79 6.29 -10.42
CA ILE A 32 10.91 6.56 -11.32
C ILE A 32 10.61 5.84 -12.63
N ILE A 33 10.27 6.60 -13.67
CA ILE A 33 9.84 6.08 -14.97
C ILE A 33 10.96 6.34 -15.97
N ASN A 34 11.50 5.27 -16.57
CA ASN A 34 12.62 5.34 -17.52
C ASN A 34 13.82 6.16 -16.98
N GLY A 35 14.08 6.08 -15.67
CA GLY A 35 15.16 6.79 -14.99
C GLY A 35 14.82 8.21 -14.49
N VAL A 36 13.64 8.73 -14.80
CA VAL A 36 13.21 10.07 -14.37
C VAL A 36 12.31 9.96 -13.13
N THR A 37 12.71 10.62 -12.04
CA THR A 37 11.92 10.71 -10.81
C THR A 37 10.72 11.62 -11.06
N GLN A 38 9.52 11.14 -10.72
CA GLN A 38 8.29 11.92 -10.85
C GLN A 38 8.15 12.89 -9.66
N ASN A 39 7.25 13.86 -9.77
CA ASN A 39 7.11 14.90 -8.73
C ASN A 39 6.13 14.50 -7.61
N GLU A 40 5.20 13.59 -7.90
CA GLU A 40 4.14 13.22 -6.98
C GLU A 40 4.53 11.97 -6.17
N GLU A 41 4.17 11.97 -4.89
CA GLU A 41 4.23 10.77 -4.07
C GLU A 41 2.97 9.94 -4.26
N GLU A 42 3.16 8.64 -4.38
CA GLU A 42 2.10 7.65 -4.52
C GLU A 42 2.09 6.71 -3.31
N ILE A 43 0.94 6.08 -3.08
CA ILE A 43 0.81 4.94 -2.17
C ILE A 43 0.74 3.66 -2.98
N LEU A 44 1.71 2.78 -2.78
CA LEU A 44 1.79 1.48 -3.43
C LEU A 44 1.47 0.37 -2.43
N MET A 45 0.44 -0.42 -2.74
CA MET A 45 0.16 -1.66 -2.01
C MET A 45 0.94 -2.82 -2.64
N ARG A 46 1.62 -3.61 -1.82
CA ARG A 46 2.38 -4.78 -2.24
C ARG A 46 2.21 -5.93 -1.27
N TYR A 47 2.59 -7.10 -1.73
CA TYR A 47 2.77 -8.27 -0.89
C TYR A 47 4.24 -8.63 -0.82
N THR A 48 4.70 -9.00 0.37
CA THR A 48 6.05 -9.52 0.56
C THR A 48 6.01 -10.92 1.13
N LYS A 49 6.85 -11.81 0.58
CA LYS A 49 7.14 -13.13 1.13
C LYS A 49 8.56 -13.11 1.69
N ASN A 50 8.73 -13.35 3.00
CA ASN A 50 10.02 -13.31 3.68
C ASN A 50 10.82 -12.03 3.36
N GLY A 51 10.12 -10.88 3.40
CA GLY A 51 10.70 -9.55 3.11
C GLY A 51 10.93 -9.21 1.63
N ARG A 52 10.64 -10.12 0.68
CA ARG A 52 10.80 -9.89 -0.76
C ARG A 52 9.45 -9.64 -1.43
N THR A 53 9.35 -8.60 -2.25
CA THR A 53 8.13 -8.36 -3.04
C THR A 53 7.87 -9.54 -3.97
N VAL A 54 6.62 -9.99 -3.99
CA VAL A 54 6.17 -11.05 -4.89
C VAL A 54 5.05 -10.54 -5.78
N ASN A 55 5.10 -10.91 -7.06
CA ASN A 55 3.99 -10.74 -7.98
C ASN A 55 3.04 -11.94 -7.81
N ASN A 56 1.73 -11.74 -8.01
CA ASN A 56 0.71 -12.79 -7.91
C ASN A 56 0.65 -13.47 -6.53
N ALA A 57 0.62 -12.68 -5.46
CA ALA A 57 0.43 -13.20 -4.10
C ALA A 57 -0.93 -13.93 -3.95
N PRO A 58 -1.05 -14.86 -2.98
CA PRO A 58 -2.33 -15.46 -2.67
C PRO A 58 -3.37 -14.41 -2.25
N ALA A 59 -4.64 -14.69 -2.48
CA ALA A 59 -5.72 -13.91 -1.89
C ALA A 59 -5.72 -14.12 -0.37
N PHE A 60 -5.76 -13.04 0.40
CA PHE A 60 -5.88 -13.08 1.86
C PHE A 60 -7.33 -12.99 2.30
N SER A 61 -7.59 -13.36 3.55
CA SER A 61 -8.93 -13.27 4.13
C SER A 61 -9.38 -11.81 4.23
N GLU A 62 -10.69 -11.59 4.19
CA GLU A 62 -11.27 -10.26 4.39
C GLU A 62 -10.84 -9.64 5.73
N ILE A 63 -10.69 -10.46 6.77
CA ILE A 63 -10.26 -10.04 8.10
C ILE A 63 -8.84 -9.45 8.06
N ASP A 64 -7.89 -10.09 7.38
CA ASP A 64 -6.51 -9.60 7.31
C ASP A 64 -6.41 -8.34 6.46
N MET A 65 -7.20 -8.27 5.40
CA MET A 65 -7.36 -7.06 4.59
C MET A 65 -7.89 -5.89 5.43
N ALA A 66 -8.95 -6.11 6.21
CA ALA A 66 -9.53 -5.10 7.09
C ALA A 66 -8.54 -4.62 8.16
N LYS A 67 -7.82 -5.54 8.83
CA LYS A 67 -6.76 -5.18 9.79
C LYS A 67 -5.67 -4.33 9.15
N THR A 68 -5.27 -4.66 7.92
CA THR A 68 -4.26 -3.89 7.18
C THR A 68 -4.76 -2.49 6.85
N ILE A 69 -6.01 -2.34 6.41
CA ILE A 69 -6.61 -1.03 6.11
C ILE A 69 -6.72 -0.18 7.39
N VAL A 70 -7.12 -0.76 8.52
CA VAL A 70 -7.14 -0.06 9.81
C VAL A 70 -5.74 0.40 10.21
N LYS A 71 -4.71 -0.45 10.01
CA LYS A 71 -3.32 -0.09 10.26
C LYS A 71 -2.88 1.07 9.35
N LEU A 72 -3.26 1.06 8.09
CA LEU A 72 -3.02 2.16 7.14
C LEU A 72 -3.70 3.45 7.58
N TYR A 73 -4.97 3.38 7.98
CA TYR A 73 -5.73 4.53 8.46
C TYR A 73 -5.07 5.23 9.66
N ASN A 74 -4.54 4.43 10.59
CA ASN A 74 -3.86 4.94 11.79
C ASN A 74 -2.41 5.38 11.54
N SER A 75 -1.86 5.13 10.36
CA SER A 75 -0.48 5.49 10.02
C SER A 75 -0.34 6.95 9.56
N THR A 76 0.90 7.42 9.42
CA THR A 76 1.24 8.70 8.80
C THR A 76 1.22 8.67 7.27
N LEU A 77 1.04 7.48 6.64
CA LEU A 77 1.11 7.32 5.19
C LEU A 77 -0.09 7.90 4.45
N LEU A 78 -1.27 7.97 5.07
CA LEU A 78 -2.42 8.67 4.48
C LEU A 78 -2.43 10.14 4.90
N SER A 79 -2.72 11.02 3.94
CA SER A 79 -3.02 12.42 4.24
C SER A 79 -4.29 12.53 5.09
N ALA A 80 -4.46 13.66 5.77
CA ALA A 80 -5.68 13.93 6.54
C ALA A 80 -6.93 13.86 5.66
N GLU A 81 -6.84 14.36 4.42
CA GLU A 81 -7.92 14.33 3.43
C GLU A 81 -8.29 12.90 3.02
N ALA A 82 -7.29 12.05 2.75
CA ALA A 82 -7.53 10.64 2.40
C ALA A 82 -8.20 9.87 3.57
N LYS A 83 -7.80 10.18 4.82
CA LYS A 83 -8.45 9.62 6.01
C LYS A 83 -9.89 10.09 6.14
N ASP A 84 -10.18 11.36 5.88
CA ASP A 84 -11.55 11.88 5.92
C ASP A 84 -12.46 11.20 4.88
N ILE A 85 -11.96 11.00 3.66
CA ILE A 85 -12.67 10.24 2.60
C ILE A 85 -12.98 8.82 3.07
N LEU A 86 -12.00 8.10 3.64
CA LEU A 86 -12.21 6.73 4.13
C LEU A 86 -13.25 6.70 5.25
N LYS A 87 -13.16 7.64 6.20
CA LYS A 87 -14.10 7.75 7.32
C LYS A 87 -15.53 8.00 6.86
N LYS A 88 -15.74 8.94 5.92
CA LYS A 88 -17.05 9.22 5.33
C LYS A 88 -17.61 8.01 4.59
N GLY A 89 -16.78 7.30 3.83
CA GLY A 89 -17.20 6.08 3.13
C GLY A 89 -17.70 4.98 4.06
N ILE A 90 -17.11 4.83 5.25
CA ILE A 90 -17.56 3.88 6.27
C ILE A 90 -18.90 4.33 6.89
N ILE A 91 -19.00 5.60 7.28
CA ILE A 91 -20.19 6.14 7.95
C ILE A 91 -21.42 6.12 7.02
N ASN A 92 -21.26 6.51 5.76
CA ASN A 92 -22.36 6.57 4.79
C ASN A 92 -22.96 5.20 4.41
N ARG A 93 -22.30 4.08 4.77
CA ARG A 93 -22.86 2.73 4.58
C ARG A 93 -23.63 2.21 5.80
N LEU A 94 -23.57 2.91 6.93
CA LEU A 94 -24.20 2.52 8.19
C LEU A 94 -25.50 3.31 8.47
N THR A 95 -25.87 4.20 7.55
CA THR A 95 -27.13 4.97 7.52
C THR A 95 -27.95 4.57 6.32
#